data_AF-A0A4R4PME0-F1
#
_entry.id   AF-A0A4R4PME0-F1
#
_cell.length_a   1.000
_cell.length_b   1.000
_cell.length_c   1.000
_cell.angle_alpha   90.00
_cell.angle_beta   90.00
_cell.angle_gamma   90.00
#
_symmetry.space_group_name_H-M   'P 1'
#
loop_
_entity.id
_entity.type
_entity.pdbx_description
1 polymer ?
#
loop_
_entity_poly.entity_id
_entity_poly.type
_entity_poly.pdbx_seq_one_letter_code
_entity_poly.pdbx_strand_id
1 'polypeptide(L)'
;MTMALFSKGSELDTWAKALGATNDDAAAQALYRHLVSLEDGLHLTQQSAQVLRSAPDTATPDALASAIREINTAAEVLASMVLRFKRHERGRS
;
A
#
# COMPACT_ATOMS: atom_id res chain seq x y z
N MET A 1 -3.79 28.43 6.32
CA MET A 1 -4.79 27.43 6.74
C MET A 1 -4.03 26.29 7.39
N THR A 2 -4.37 26.00 8.65
CA THR A 2 -3.55 25.31 9.65
C THR A 2 -3.47 23.81 9.37
N MET A 3 -2.35 23.32 8.83
CA MET A 3 -2.12 21.87 8.71
C MET A 3 -1.45 21.39 10.00
N ALA A 4 -2.30 20.83 10.87
CA ALA A 4 -1.95 20.39 12.21
C ALA A 4 -0.74 19.45 12.20
N LEU A 5 0.16 19.70 13.14
CA LEU A 5 1.22 18.80 13.58
C LEU A 5 0.58 17.49 14.05
N PHE A 6 0.40 16.53 13.14
CA PHE A 6 0.08 15.16 13.54
C PHE A 6 1.30 14.60 14.27
N SER A 7 1.18 14.44 15.59
CA SER A 7 2.17 13.73 16.36
C SER A 7 2.33 12.32 15.75
N LYS A 8 3.56 11.86 15.56
CA LYS A 8 3.87 10.58 14.90
C LYS A 8 3.13 9.38 15.53
N GLY A 9 2.76 9.47 16.81
CA GLY A 9 1.93 8.48 17.49
C GLY A 9 0.49 8.44 16.99
N SER A 10 -0.16 9.60 16.79
CA SER A 10 -1.58 9.67 16.37
C SER A 10 -1.86 9.03 15.00
N GLU A 11 -0.91 9.14 14.07
CA GLU A 11 -1.05 8.53 12.75
C GLU A 11 -0.90 7.01 12.83
N LEU A 12 0.11 6.50 13.55
CA LEU A 12 0.31 5.05 13.73
C LEU A 12 -0.86 4.41 14.48
N ASP A 13 -1.40 5.08 15.48
CA ASP A 13 -2.59 4.61 16.21
C ASP A 13 -3.82 4.53 15.29
N THR A 14 -3.98 5.51 14.39
CA THR A 14 -5.06 5.51 13.40
C THR A 14 -4.92 4.34 12.42
N TRP A 15 -3.70 4.08 11.95
CA TRP A 15 -3.40 2.92 11.11
C TRP A 15 -3.63 1.59 11.85
N ALA A 16 -3.12 1.46 13.07
CA ALA A 16 -3.33 0.26 13.89
C ALA A 16 -4.83 -0.01 14.11
N LYS A 17 -5.62 1.03 14.39
CA LYS A 17 -7.07 0.92 14.52
C LYS A 17 -7.75 0.50 13.21
N ALA A 18 -7.35 1.07 12.08
CA ALA A 18 -7.90 0.71 10.77
C ALA A 18 -7.54 -0.74 10.38
N LEU A 19 -6.36 -1.22 10.78
CA LEU A 19 -5.89 -2.58 10.56
C LEU A 19 -6.45 -3.59 11.59
N GLY A 20 -7.17 -3.13 12.62
CA GLY A 20 -7.62 -3.97 13.74
C GLY A 20 -6.45 -4.60 14.53
N ALA A 21 -5.28 -3.96 14.51
CA ALA A 21 -4.07 -4.47 15.14
C ALA A 21 -3.97 -4.06 16.61
N THR A 22 -3.56 -5.00 17.47
CA THR A 22 -3.41 -4.78 18.91
C THR A 22 -2.02 -4.27 19.30
N ASN A 23 -1.04 -4.36 18.40
CA ASN A 23 0.32 -3.86 18.57
C ASN A 23 0.98 -3.60 17.20
N ASP A 24 2.19 -3.01 17.23
CA ASP A 24 2.91 -2.60 16.02
C ASP A 24 3.31 -3.80 15.12
N ASP A 25 3.62 -4.95 15.71
CA ASP A 25 3.94 -6.17 14.96
C ASP A 25 2.74 -6.72 14.21
N ALA A 26 1.58 -6.77 14.86
CA ALA A 26 0.33 -7.17 14.24
C ALA A 26 -0.05 -6.21 13.11
N ALA A 27 0.19 -4.90 13.29
CA ALA A 27 -0.03 -3.90 12.26
C ALA A 27 0.92 -4.10 11.07
N ALA A 28 2.22 -4.30 11.33
CA ALA A 28 3.20 -4.58 10.30
C ALA A 28 2.88 -5.86 9.52
N GLN A 29 2.48 -6.93 10.20
CA GLN A 29 2.06 -8.19 9.56
C GLN A 29 0.79 -8.01 8.72
N ALA A 30 -0.19 -7.25 9.19
CA ALA A 30 -1.39 -6.93 8.42
C ALA A 30 -1.05 -6.18 7.13
N LEU A 31 -0.18 -5.17 7.22
CA LEU A 31 0.31 -4.44 6.06
C LEU A 31 1.09 -5.33 5.09
N TYR A 32 1.92 -6.26 5.59
CA TYR A 32 2.61 -7.24 4.74
C TYR A 32 1.65 -8.13 3.95
N ARG A 33 0.55 -8.58 4.57
CA ARG A 33 -0.47 -9.36 3.85
C ARG A 33 -1.08 -8.56 2.71
N HIS A 34 -1.39 -7.28 2.96
CA HIS A 34 -1.91 -6.39 1.91
C HIS A 34 -0.88 -6.11 0.82
N LEU A 35 0.40 -5.95 1.16
CA LEU A 35 1.47 -5.81 0.17
C LEU A 35 1.55 -7.01 -0.77
N VAL A 36 1.54 -8.23 -0.23
CA VAL A 36 1.53 -9.47 -1.05
C VAL A 36 0.31 -9.50 -1.97
N SER A 37 -0.88 -9.18 -1.47
CA SER A 37 -2.09 -9.11 -2.31
C SER A 37 -2.00 -8.05 -3.42
N LEU A 38 -1.35 -6.91 -3.16
CA LEU A 38 -1.11 -5.90 -4.19
C LEU A 38 -0.09 -6.36 -5.23
N GLU A 39 0.97 -7.07 -4.82
CA GLU A 39 1.94 -7.66 -5.75
C GLU A 39 1.30 -8.71 -6.66
N ASP A 40 0.43 -9.57 -6.11
CA ASP A 40 -0.34 -10.53 -6.89
C ASP A 40 -1.27 -9.81 -7.90
N GLY A 41 -1.98 -8.76 -7.45
CA GLY A 41 -2.84 -7.95 -8.31
C GLY A 41 -2.07 -7.22 -9.41
N LEU A 42 -0.88 -6.70 -9.09
CA LEU A 42 0.02 -6.08 -10.05
C LEU A 42 0.45 -7.09 -11.12
N HIS A 43 0.83 -8.29 -10.71
CA HIS A 43 1.24 -9.37 -11.62
C HIS A 43 0.13 -9.71 -12.62
N LEU A 44 -1.10 -9.93 -12.13
CA LEU A 44 -2.26 -10.20 -12.98
C LEU A 44 -2.61 -9.04 -13.91
N THR A 45 -2.47 -7.80 -13.44
CA THR A 45 -2.72 -6.60 -14.25
C THR A 45 -1.67 -6.45 -15.35
N GLN A 46 -0.40 -6.70 -15.05
CA GLN A 46 0.68 -6.70 -16.04
C GLN A 46 0.51 -7.79 -17.11
N GLN A 47 0.10 -9.00 -16.69
CA GLN A 47 -0.24 -10.07 -17.63
C GLN A 47 -1.40 -9.66 -18.55
N SER A 48 -2.46 -9.07 -17.98
CA SER A 48 -3.60 -8.57 -18.73
C SER A 48 -3.20 -7.47 -19.73
N ALA A 49 -2.36 -6.52 -19.30
CA ALA A 49 -1.83 -5.47 -20.16
C ALA A 49 -1.00 -6.03 -21.32
N GLN A 50 -0.23 -7.09 -21.08
CA GLN A 50 0.55 -7.75 -22.12
C GLN A 50 -0.34 -8.44 -23.15
N VAL A 51 -1.41 -9.12 -22.72
CA VAL A 51 -2.39 -9.76 -23.63
C VAL A 51 -3.13 -8.72 -24.47
N LEU A 52 -3.47 -7.58 -23.86
CA LEU A 52 -4.30 -6.55 -24.48
C LEU A 52 -3.50 -5.49 -25.23
N ARG A 53 -2.18 -5.62 -25.30
CA ARG A 53 -1.29 -4.65 -25.96
C ARG A 53 -1.56 -4.48 -27.45
N SER A 54 -2.05 -5.52 -28.12
CA SER A 54 -2.46 -5.50 -29.53
C SER A 54 -3.97 -5.41 -29.70
N ALA A 55 -4.72 -5.09 -28.65
CA ALA A 55 -6.15 -4.88 -28.76
C ALA A 55 -6.44 -3.67 -29.66
N PRO A 56 -7.50 -3.72 -30.48
CA PRO A 56 -7.86 -2.61 -31.37
C PRO A 56 -8.39 -1.37 -30.63
N ASP A 57 -8.77 -1.53 -29.36
CA ASP A 57 -9.19 -0.44 -28.48
C ASP A 57 -8.02 0.10 -27.66
N THR A 58 -7.81 1.42 -27.71
CA THR A 58 -6.76 2.13 -26.97
C THR A 58 -7.17 2.47 -25.54
N ALA A 59 -8.46 2.49 -25.20
CA ALA A 59 -8.93 2.82 -23.85
C ALA A 59 -8.54 1.74 -22.83
N THR A 60 -8.57 0.48 -23.23
CA THR A 60 -8.23 -0.66 -22.36
C THR A 60 -6.76 -0.66 -21.92
N PRO A 61 -5.75 -0.52 -22.81
CA PRO A 61 -4.35 -0.36 -22.41
C PRO A 61 -4.09 0.82 -21.47
N ASP A 62 -4.74 1.97 -21.70
CA ASP A 62 -4.58 3.17 -20.87
C ASP A 62 -5.13 2.95 -19.45
N ALA A 63 -6.30 2.31 -19.33
CA ALA A 63 -6.89 1.96 -18.05
C ALA A 63 -5.98 0.99 -17.26
N LEU A 64 -5.41 -0.01 -17.92
CA LEU A 64 -4.47 -0.96 -17.30
C LEU A 64 -3.18 -0.26 -16.86
N ALA A 65 -2.66 0.67 -17.66
CA ALA A 65 -1.51 1.48 -17.29
C ALA A 65 -1.79 2.36 -16.05
N SER A 66 -3.00 2.92 -15.92
CA SER A 66 -3.41 3.65 -14.72
C SER A 66 -3.47 2.74 -13.50
N ALA A 67 -4.14 1.59 -13.62
CA ALA A 67 -4.25 0.63 -12.53
C ALA A 67 -2.87 0.16 -12.03
N ILE A 68 -1.93 -0.12 -12.93
CA ILE A 68 -0.55 -0.47 -12.57
C ILE A 68 0.12 0.64 -11.75
N ARG A 69 -0.03 1.91 -12.15
CA ARG A 69 0.54 3.04 -11.39
C ARG A 69 -0.07 3.15 -10.00
N GLU A 70 -1.40 3.04 -9.90
CA GLU A 70 -2.11 3.15 -8.62
C GLU A 70 -1.73 2.02 -7.66
N ILE A 71 -1.59 0.79 -8.15
CA ILE A 71 -1.14 -0.36 -7.35
C ILE A 71 0.28 -0.12 -6.83
N ASN A 72 1.21 0.36 -7.67
CA ASN A 72 2.57 0.68 -7.25
C ASN A 72 2.60 1.76 -6.16
N THR A 73 1.83 2.84 -6.35
CA THR A 73 1.72 3.91 -5.33
C THR A 73 1.16 3.38 -4.01
N ALA A 74 0.13 2.53 -4.05
CA ALA A 74 -0.41 1.90 -2.86
C ALA A 74 0.65 1.03 -2.16
N ALA A 75 1.40 0.22 -2.91
CA ALA A 75 2.46 -0.61 -2.37
C ALA A 75 3.57 0.21 -1.68
N GLU A 76 4.01 1.31 -2.28
CA GLU A 76 5.01 2.20 -1.67
C GLU A 76 4.54 2.80 -0.35
N VAL A 77 3.27 3.25 -0.28
CA VAL A 77 2.68 3.80 0.95
C VAL A 77 2.62 2.75 2.05
N LEU A 78 2.16 1.54 1.74
CA LEU A 78 2.08 0.46 2.72
C LEU A 78 3.48 0.02 3.19
N ALA A 79 4.46 -0.08 2.29
CA ALA A 79 5.84 -0.40 2.64
C ALA A 79 6.48 0.65 3.55
N SER A 80 6.23 1.94 3.26
CA SER A 80 6.64 3.05 4.14
C SER A 80 6.02 2.92 5.53
N MET A 81 4.74 2.58 5.62
CA MET A 81 4.06 2.42 6.90
C MET A 81 4.59 1.23 7.71
N VAL A 82 4.93 0.11 7.08
CA VAL A 82 5.61 -1.03 7.73
C VAL A 82 6.91 -0.58 8.39
N LEU A 83 7.74 0.20 7.69
CA LEU A 83 9.00 0.71 8.24
C LEU A 83 8.77 1.64 9.43
N ARG A 84 7.67 2.39 9.44
CA ARG A 84 7.31 3.28 10.56
C ARG A 84 6.89 2.49 11.80
N PHE A 85 6.06 1.45 11.66
CA PHE A 85 5.70 0.56 12.77
C PHE A 85 6.93 -0.13 13.36
N LYS A 86 7.81 -0.70 12.51
CA LYS A 86 9.07 -1.33 12.95
C LYS A 86 10.01 -0.36 13.68
N ARG A 87 10.03 0.91 13.29
CA ARG A 87 10.85 1.94 13.96
C ARG A 87 10.24 2.36 15.30
N HIS A 88 8.92 2.44 15.38
CA HIS A 88 8.21 2.83 16.59
C HIS A 88 8.39 1.81 17.71
N GLU A 89 8.32 0.51 17.38
CA GLU A 89 8.63 -0.59 18.29
C GLU A 89 10.03 -0.44 18.92
N ARG A 90 11.06 -0.22 18.09
CA ARG A 90 12.46 -0.05 18.54
C ARG A 90 12.68 1.19 19.41
N GLY A 91 11.83 2.20 19.31
CA GLY A 91 11.89 3.42 20.10
C GLY A 91 11.17 3.33 21.46
N ARG A 92 10.48 2.22 21.74
CA ARG A 92 9.75 1.97 22.99
C ARG A 92 10.51 1.07 23.99
N SER A 93 11.78 0.75 23.72
CA SER A 93 12.66 0.01 24.63
C SER A 93 13.18 0.83 25.81
#